data_AF-A0A926CY08-F1
#
_entry.id   AF-A0A926CY08-F1
#
_cell.length_a   1.000
_cell.length_b   1.000
_cell.length_c   1.000
_cell.angle_alpha   90.00
_cell.angle_beta   90.00
_cell.angle_gamma   90.00
#
_symmetry.space_group_name_H-M   'P 1'
#
loop_
_entity.id
_entity.type
_entity.pdbx_description
1 polymer ?
#
loop_
_entity_poly.entity_id
_entity_poly.type
_entity_poly.pdbx_seq_one_letter_code
_entity_poly.pdbx_strand_id
1 'polypeptide(L)'
;MMRNLIFVYTLIVNNLVLFSQNYNILNYGAIPDGKTLNTSAIQSAVDAAHHYGGGKVIIPAGNFLSGSILLKSNVELNLLKDAVLLGSINPDHYIKLNRWKALIIADNENNISITGEGTIDG
;
A
#
# COMPACT_ATOMS: atom_id res chain seq x y z
N MET A 1 -27.02 27.68 -51.44
CA MET A 1 -26.26 28.03 -50.23
C MET A 1 -26.78 27.21 -49.06
N MET A 2 -25.90 26.88 -48.12
CA MET A 2 -26.11 26.15 -46.86
C MET A 2 -25.96 24.62 -46.92
N ARG A 3 -24.74 24.17 -46.58
CA ARG A 3 -24.27 22.79 -46.45
C ARG A 3 -24.40 22.43 -44.97
N ASN A 4 -25.30 21.50 -44.62
CA ASN A 4 -25.49 21.02 -43.25
C ASN A 4 -24.19 20.43 -42.69
N LEU A 5 -23.55 21.18 -41.80
CA LEU A 5 -22.29 20.83 -41.17
C LEU A 5 -22.61 20.14 -39.84
N ILE A 6 -22.87 18.83 -39.89
CA ILE A 6 -23.01 18.00 -38.70
C ILE A 6 -21.61 17.85 -38.08
N PHE A 7 -21.34 18.62 -37.03
CA PHE A 7 -20.20 18.41 -36.13
C PHE A 7 -20.45 17.12 -35.33
N VAL A 8 -19.96 16.00 -35.84
CA VAL A 8 -19.85 14.76 -35.04
C VAL A 8 -18.73 14.99 -34.03
N TYR A 9 -19.12 15.35 -32.80
CA TYR A 9 -18.20 15.41 -31.67
C TYR A 9 -17.86 13.97 -31.27
N THR A 10 -16.78 13.43 -31.83
CA THR A 10 -16.29 12.11 -31.43
C THR A 10 -15.88 12.19 -29.96
N LEU A 11 -16.68 11.58 -29.07
CA LEU A 11 -16.29 11.30 -27.69
C LEU A 11 -15.08 10.36 -27.75
N ILE A 12 -13.88 10.93 -27.62
CA ILE A 12 -12.69 10.15 -27.30
C ILE A 12 -12.88 9.71 -25.86
N VAL A 13 -13.43 8.51 -25.69
CA VAL A 13 -13.41 7.82 -24.40
C VAL A 13 -11.95 7.45 -24.16
N ASN A 14 -11.22 8.31 -23.45
CA ASN A 14 -9.91 7.97 -22.94
C ASN A 14 -10.11 6.79 -21.97
N ASN A 15 -9.82 5.58 -22.45
CA ASN A 15 -9.64 4.44 -21.57
C ASN A 15 -8.40 4.74 -20.73
N LEU A 16 -8.61 5.34 -19.57
CA LEU A 16 -7.59 5.40 -18.54
C LEU A 16 -7.35 3.97 -18.10
N VAL A 17 -6.35 3.33 -18.71
CA VAL A 17 -5.81 2.08 -18.21
C VAL A 17 -5.13 2.43 -16.89
N LEU A 18 -5.86 2.28 -15.78
CA LEU A 18 -5.32 2.40 -14.43
C LEU A 18 -4.38 1.20 -14.20
N PHE A 19 -3.15 1.30 -14.68
CA PHE A 19 -2.09 0.42 -14.20
C PHE A 19 -1.87 0.76 -12.72
N SER A 20 -2.29 -0.14 -11.84
CA SER A 20 -1.93 -0.05 -10.42
C SER A 20 -0.41 -0.09 -10.32
N GLN A 21 0.20 1.02 -9.90
CA GLN A 21 1.64 1.08 -9.68
C GLN A 21 2.02 0.18 -8.50
N ASN A 22 3.15 -0.51 -8.63
CA ASN A 22 3.66 -1.43 -7.61
C ASN A 22 4.84 -0.81 -6.87
N TYR A 23 4.77 -0.83 -5.55
CA TYR A 23 5.74 -0.27 -4.62
C TYR A 23 6.32 -1.40 -3.77
N ASN A 24 7.36 -2.06 -4.27
CA ASN A 24 8.02 -3.16 -3.56
C ASN A 24 8.85 -2.61 -2.39
N ILE A 25 8.56 -3.04 -1.16
CA ILE A 25 9.20 -2.56 0.07
C ILE A 25 10.73 -2.74 0.08
N LEU A 26 11.28 -3.68 -0.69
CA LEU A 26 12.73 -3.88 -0.82
C LEU A 26 13.40 -2.67 -1.49
N ASN A 27 12.71 -2.00 -2.42
CA ASN A 27 13.21 -0.78 -3.05
C ASN A 27 13.21 0.43 -2.09
N TYR A 28 12.57 0.28 -0.93
CA TYR A 28 12.54 1.25 0.16
C TYR A 28 13.45 0.87 1.33
N GLY A 29 14.29 -0.16 1.14
CA GLY A 29 15.28 -0.58 2.13
C GLY A 29 14.79 -1.62 3.14
N ALA A 30 13.64 -2.27 2.89
CA ALA A 30 13.22 -3.38 3.74
C ALA A 30 14.16 -4.59 3.61
N ILE A 31 14.40 -5.28 4.71
CA ILE A 31 15.30 -6.44 4.81
C ILE A 31 14.49 -7.65 5.33
N PRO A 32 14.43 -8.77 4.58
CA PRO A 32 13.57 -9.94 4.89
C PRO A 32 14.21 -10.92 5.90
N ASP A 33 14.85 -10.43 6.96
CA ASP A 33 15.62 -11.25 7.90
C ASP A 33 14.86 -11.61 9.19
N GLY A 34 13.62 -11.12 9.36
CA GLY A 34 12.80 -11.27 10.56
C GLY A 34 13.34 -10.55 11.81
N LYS A 35 14.34 -9.69 11.68
CA LYS A 35 15.05 -9.03 12.79
C LYS A 35 15.14 -7.52 12.62
N THR A 36 15.41 -7.06 11.42
CA THR A 36 15.49 -5.64 11.07
C THR A 36 14.11 -5.02 11.21
N LEU A 37 14.01 -3.89 11.93
CA LEU A 37 12.76 -3.16 12.07
C LEU A 37 12.45 -2.40 10.76
N ASN A 38 11.53 -2.95 9.97
CA ASN A 38 11.19 -2.50 8.63
C ASN A 38 10.13 -1.39 8.59
N THR A 39 9.63 -0.93 9.73
CA THR A 39 8.50 0.02 9.83
C THR A 39 8.67 1.22 8.90
N SER A 40 9.85 1.86 8.91
CA SER A 40 10.11 3.05 8.08
C SER A 40 10.14 2.74 6.58
N ALA A 41 10.71 1.60 6.19
CA ALA A 41 10.78 1.19 4.78
C ALA A 41 9.37 0.89 4.24
N ILE A 42 8.56 0.16 5.01
CA ILE A 42 7.18 -0.17 4.65
C ILE A 42 6.33 1.10 4.59
N GLN A 43 6.46 1.99 5.59
CA GLN A 43 5.73 3.26 5.59
C GLN A 43 6.13 4.13 4.40
N SER A 44 7.41 4.18 4.03
CA SER A 44 7.85 4.95 2.86
C SER A 44 7.24 4.44 1.54
N ALA A 45 7.05 3.12 1.41
CA ALA A 45 6.36 2.53 0.28
C ALA A 45 4.87 2.90 0.25
N VAL A 46 4.20 2.86 1.41
CA VAL A 46 2.79 3.29 1.57
C VAL A 46 2.61 4.76 1.24
N ASP A 47 3.48 5.61 1.77
CA ASP A 47 3.43 7.06 1.56
C ASP A 47 3.68 7.40 0.09
N ALA A 48 4.63 6.73 -0.56
CA ALA A 48 4.86 6.88 -1.99
C ALA A 48 3.64 6.44 -2.81
N ALA A 49 3.07 5.27 -2.51
CA ALA A 49 1.87 4.78 -3.19
C ALA A 49 0.72 5.78 -3.09
N HIS A 50 0.45 6.28 -1.89
CA HIS A 50 -0.59 7.28 -1.66
C HIS A 50 -0.30 8.59 -2.40
N HIS A 51 0.93 9.11 -2.29
CA HIS A 51 1.34 10.38 -2.89
C HIS A 51 1.14 10.41 -4.41
N TYR A 52 1.39 9.28 -5.09
CA TYR A 52 1.25 9.17 -6.54
C TYR A 52 -0.14 8.68 -6.99
N GLY A 53 -1.16 8.83 -6.15
CA GLY A 53 -2.57 8.59 -6.51
C GLY A 53 -3.08 7.18 -6.20
N GLY A 54 -2.31 6.37 -5.48
CA GLY A 54 -2.66 5.01 -5.09
C GLY A 54 -1.80 3.95 -5.77
N GLY A 55 -1.97 2.70 -5.33
CA GLY A 55 -1.27 1.55 -5.88
C GLY A 55 -1.11 0.42 -4.89
N LYS A 56 -0.33 -0.59 -5.27
CA LYS A 56 -0.06 -1.78 -4.49
C LYS A 56 1.30 -1.68 -3.83
N VAL A 57 1.34 -1.68 -2.51
CA VAL A 57 2.57 -1.92 -1.75
C VAL A 57 2.80 -3.41 -1.69
N ILE A 58 3.88 -3.88 -2.28
CA ILE A 58 4.21 -5.29 -2.41
C ILE A 58 5.12 -5.70 -1.25
N ILE A 59 4.65 -6.60 -0.40
CA ILE A 59 5.46 -7.32 0.59
C ILE A 59 5.81 -8.68 -0.04
N PRO A 60 7.05 -8.88 -0.53
CA PRO A 60 7.44 -10.13 -1.17
C PRO A 60 7.69 -11.25 -0.14
N ALA A 61 8.02 -12.45 -0.60
CA ALA A 61 8.39 -13.56 0.27
C ALA A 61 9.54 -13.18 1.23
N GLY A 62 9.43 -13.62 2.49
CA GLY A 62 10.38 -13.30 3.56
C GLY A 62 9.72 -12.80 4.84
N ASN A 63 10.53 -12.63 5.88
CA ASN A 63 10.07 -12.21 7.21
C ASN A 63 10.41 -10.73 7.45
N PHE A 64 9.39 -9.91 7.70
CA PHE A 64 9.55 -8.47 7.88
C PHE A 64 9.04 -8.03 9.26
N LEU A 65 9.95 -7.83 10.22
CA LEU A 65 9.61 -7.28 11.53
C LEU A 65 9.17 -5.82 11.40
N SER A 66 8.04 -5.45 11.98
CA SER A 66 7.49 -4.10 11.90
C SER A 66 6.78 -3.69 13.19
N GLY A 67 6.79 -2.39 13.45
CA GLY A 67 5.83 -1.70 14.30
C GLY A 67 4.59 -1.31 13.50
N SER A 68 3.84 -0.31 13.99
CA SER A 68 2.62 0.14 13.31
C SER A 68 2.88 0.69 11.90
N ILE A 69 2.14 0.18 10.92
CA ILE A 69 2.05 0.71 9.56
C ILE A 69 0.74 1.49 9.45
N LEU A 70 0.83 2.76 9.06
CA LEU A 70 -0.32 3.61 8.78
C LEU A 70 -0.71 3.42 7.30
N LEU A 71 -1.71 2.60 7.03
CA LEU A 71 -2.25 2.39 5.69
C LEU A 71 -3.03 3.64 5.25
N LYS A 72 -2.81 4.06 4.00
CA LYS A 72 -3.33 5.32 3.45
C LYS A 72 -4.35 5.10 2.34
N SER A 73 -5.18 6.11 2.09
CA SER A 73 -6.22 6.04 1.06
C SER A 73 -5.66 5.65 -0.31
N ASN A 74 -6.40 4.81 -1.04
CA ASN A 74 -6.04 4.25 -2.35
C ASN A 74 -4.81 3.31 -2.35
N VAL A 75 -4.38 2.82 -1.19
CA VAL A 75 -3.27 1.88 -1.07
C VAL A 75 -3.79 0.46 -0.78
N GLU A 76 -3.34 -0.48 -1.58
CA GLU A 76 -3.45 -1.92 -1.34
C GLU A 76 -2.14 -2.43 -0.71
N LEU A 77 -2.21 -3.04 0.48
CA LEU A 77 -1.09 -3.77 1.05
C LEU A 77 -1.17 -5.23 0.61
N ASN A 78 -0.32 -5.64 -0.33
CA ASN A 78 -0.34 -6.96 -0.93
C ASN A 78 0.79 -7.82 -0.38
N LEU A 79 0.43 -8.81 0.44
CA LEU A 79 1.34 -9.81 0.99
C LEU A 79 1.42 -10.99 0.03
N LEU A 80 2.51 -11.08 -0.72
CA LEU A 80 2.71 -12.22 -1.63
C LEU A 80 2.82 -13.52 -0.85
N LYS A 81 2.66 -14.64 -1.56
CA LYS A 81 2.89 -15.96 -1.00
C LYS A 81 4.26 -16.02 -0.28
N ASP A 82 4.27 -16.66 0.89
CA ASP A 82 5.44 -16.82 1.77
C ASP A 82 5.99 -15.50 2.36
N ALA A 83 5.28 -14.39 2.20
CA ALA A 83 5.54 -13.15 2.95
C ALA A 83 4.99 -13.29 4.38
N VAL A 84 5.76 -12.82 5.36
CA VAL A 84 5.30 -12.71 6.75
C VAL A 84 5.58 -11.30 7.25
N LEU A 85 4.51 -10.58 7.56
CA LEU A 85 4.58 -9.31 8.29
C LEU A 85 4.54 -9.63 9.78
N LEU A 86 5.70 -9.53 10.44
CA LEU A 86 5.90 -9.89 11.84
C LEU A 86 5.72 -8.65 12.73
N GLY A 87 4.79 -8.72 13.66
CA GLY A 87 4.61 -7.75 14.73
C GLY A 87 5.80 -7.74 15.67
N SER A 88 6.26 -6.55 16.04
CA SER A 88 7.29 -6.42 17.05
C SER A 88 6.76 -6.76 18.45
N ILE A 89 7.55 -7.49 19.24
CA ILE A 89 7.23 -7.71 20.65
C ILE A 89 7.49 -6.47 21.53
N ASN A 90 8.10 -5.41 20.99
CA ASN A 90 8.32 -4.15 21.71
C ASN A 90 7.11 -3.21 21.54
N PRO A 91 6.34 -2.93 22.59
CA PRO A 91 5.19 -2.03 22.50
C PRO A 91 5.54 -0.62 22.03
N ASP A 92 6.78 -0.15 22.23
CA ASP A 92 7.19 1.20 21.83
C ASP A 92 7.36 1.37 20.32
N HIS A 93 7.41 0.27 19.56
CA HIS A 93 7.41 0.33 18.10
C HIS A 93 6.01 0.63 17.52
N TYR A 94 4.96 0.62 18.35
CA TYR A 94 3.58 0.81 17.90
C TYR A 94 3.09 2.22 18.18
N ILE A 95 2.48 2.81 17.15
CA ILE A 95 1.80 4.09 17.26
C ILE A 95 0.57 3.90 18.14
N LYS A 96 0.43 4.78 19.14
CA LYS A 96 -0.73 4.81 20.02
C LYS A 96 -1.78 5.73 19.41
N LEU A 97 -2.89 5.16 18.95
CA LEU A 97 -4.08 5.93 18.57
C LEU A 97 -5.14 5.80 19.66
N ASN A 98 -5.31 6.86 20.44
CA ASN A 98 -6.12 6.87 21.66
C ASN A 98 -5.68 5.77 22.63
N ARG A 99 -6.47 4.71 22.78
CA ARG A 99 -6.18 3.56 23.65
C ARG A 99 -5.66 2.32 22.90
N TRP A 100 -5.58 2.38 21.58
CA TRP A 100 -5.30 1.22 20.74
C TRP A 100 -3.88 1.27 20.17
N LYS A 101 -3.26 0.10 20.08
CA LYS A 101 -2.03 -0.17 19.33
C LYS A 101 -2.34 -1.33 18.39
N ALA A 102 -1.97 -1.21 17.12
CA ALA A 102 -2.16 -2.27 16.13
C ALA A 102 -1.01 -2.25 15.12
N LEU A 103 -0.75 -3.41 14.52
CA LEU A 103 0.30 -3.58 13.51
C LEU A 103 -0.04 -2.84 12.21
N ILE A 104 -1.31 -2.83 11.82
CA ILE A 104 -1.81 -2.06 10.68
C ILE A 104 -2.93 -1.16 11.19
N ILE A 105 -2.88 0.12 10.82
CA ILE A 105 -3.85 1.11 11.21
C ILE A 105 -4.28 1.91 9.98
N ALA A 106 -5.58 2.17 9.85
CA ALA A 106 -6.12 3.19 8.97
C ALA A 106 -7.10 4.06 9.79
N ASP A 107 -6.98 5.38 9.71
CA ASP A 107 -7.86 6.33 10.41
C ASP A 107 -8.35 7.39 9.42
N ASN A 108 -9.66 7.43 9.19
CA ASN A 108 -10.30 8.29 8.18
C ASN A 108 -9.74 8.12 6.75
N GLU A 109 -9.37 6.89 6.38
CA GLU A 109 -8.85 6.55 5.05
C GLU A 109 -9.89 5.78 4.23
N ASN A 110 -9.85 5.92 2.90
CA ASN A 110 -10.83 5.34 1.97
C ASN A 110 -10.16 4.49 0.89
N ASN A 111 -10.89 3.52 0.34
CA ASN A 111 -10.39 2.65 -0.75
C ASN A 111 -9.05 1.99 -0.40
N ILE A 112 -9.02 1.31 0.73
CA ILE A 112 -7.86 0.54 1.20
C ILE A 112 -8.16 -0.95 1.12
N SER A 113 -7.13 -1.75 0.92
CA SER A 113 -7.26 -3.21 0.92
C SER A 113 -5.99 -3.88 1.47
N ILE A 114 -6.17 -5.07 2.03
CA ILE A 114 -5.10 -5.99 2.37
C ILE A 114 -5.39 -7.27 1.59
N THR A 115 -4.44 -7.72 0.78
CA THR A 115 -4.67 -8.81 -0.17
C THR A 115 -3.47 -9.76 -0.20
N GLY A 116 -3.62 -10.87 -0.91
CA GLY A 116 -2.55 -11.84 -1.14
C GLY A 116 -2.63 -13.08 -0.24
N GLU A 117 -1.61 -13.92 -0.33
CA GLU A 117 -1.53 -15.24 0.30
C GLU A 117 -0.55 -15.30 1.47
N GLY A 118 0.11 -14.18 1.78
CA GLY A 118 1.04 -14.09 2.91
C GLY A 118 0.34 -14.01 4.27
N THR A 119 1.16 -13.95 5.32
CA THR A 119 0.74 -14.00 6.72
C THR A 119 0.96 -12.67 7.41
N ILE A 120 -0.02 -12.25 8.22
CA ILE A 120 0.16 -11.23 9.25
C ILE A 120 0.25 -11.97 10.57
N ASP A 121 1.40 -11.86 11.24
CA ASP A 121 1.68 -12.49 12.54
C ASP A 121 1.89 -11.36 13.56
N GLY A 122 0.89 -11.15 14.42
CA GLY A 122 0.66 -9.89 15.16
C GLY A 122 1.41 -9.76 16.48
#